data_AF-A0A6J7ZPF1-F1
#
_entry.id   AF-A0A6J7ZPF1-F1
#
_cell.length_a   1.000
_cell.length_b   1.000
_cell.length_c   1.000
_cell.angle_alpha   90.00
_cell.angle_beta   90.00
_cell.angle_gamma   90.00
#
_symmetry.space_group_name_H-M   'P 1'
#
loop_
_entity.id
_entity.type
_entity.pdbx_description
1 polymer ?
#
loop_
_entity_poly.entity_id
_entity_poly.type
_entity_poly.pdbx_seq_one_letter_code
_entity_poly.pdbx_strand_id
1 'polypeptide(L)'
;MILIVGYGNPIRVDDGVGQAVITEVEQWNLTNVRSLSIHQLTPAVAAEMAEVDTVIFVDAALEGDTVNIISLEALPSKYLKRNNEFIQPQLTMPNGLISRLIN
;
A
#
# COMPACT_ATOMS: atom_id res chain seq x y z
N MET A 1 -5.27 -6.62 -14.59
CA MET A 1 -5.67 -5.34 -13.96
C MET A 1 -4.64 -4.97 -12.90
N ILE A 2 -4.20 -3.71 -12.86
CA ILE A 2 -3.25 -3.20 -11.84
C ILE A 2 -4.01 -2.32 -10.86
N LEU A 3 -3.80 -2.48 -9.56
CA LEU A 3 -4.26 -1.57 -8.52
C LEU A 3 -3.08 -0.80 -7.94
N ILE A 4 -3.14 0.52 -7.94
CA ILE A 4 -2.15 1.38 -7.27
C ILE A 4 -2.79 1.93 -6.00
N VAL A 5 -2.18 1.67 -4.85
CA VAL A 5 -2.66 2.08 -3.53
C VAL A 5 -1.66 3.07 -2.95
N GLY A 6 -2.03 4.34 -2.96
CA GLY A 6 -1.30 5.39 -2.26
C GLY A 6 -1.84 5.51 -0.85
N TYR A 7 -1.00 5.29 0.14
CA TYR A 7 -1.37 5.46 1.54
C TYR A 7 -0.42 6.40 2.26
N GLY A 8 -0.91 7.00 3.34
CA GLY A 8 -0.17 8.00 4.10
C GLY A 8 -1.11 8.92 4.89
N ASN A 9 -0.58 9.63 5.88
CA ASN A 9 -1.35 10.50 6.76
C ASN A 9 -1.15 11.98 6.39
N PRO A 10 -2.13 12.66 5.75
CA PRO A 10 -1.99 14.05 5.32
C PRO A 10 -1.78 15.05 6.46
N ILE A 11 -2.08 14.66 7.71
CA ILE A 11 -1.95 15.52 8.90
C ILE A 11 -0.48 15.56 9.37
N ARG A 12 0.33 14.56 9.01
CA ARG A 12 1.77 14.60 9.18
C ARG A 12 2.32 15.26 7.92
N VAL A 13 2.95 16.42 8.11
CA VAL A 13 3.26 17.44 7.08
C VAL A 13 3.85 16.87 5.78
N ASP A 14 4.55 15.73 5.83
CA ASP A 14 5.20 15.09 4.67
C ASP A 14 4.65 13.70 4.28
N ASP A 15 3.71 13.10 5.02
CA ASP A 15 3.20 11.73 4.76
C ASP A 15 2.09 11.70 3.68
N GLY A 16 1.91 12.79 2.91
CA GLY A 16 0.88 12.91 1.86
C GLY A 16 1.30 12.42 0.47
N VAL A 17 2.56 12.03 0.28
CA VAL A 17 3.14 11.70 -1.04
C VAL A 17 2.38 10.57 -1.74
N GLY A 18 1.98 9.53 -1.01
CA GLY A 18 1.19 8.43 -1.57
C GLY A 18 -0.11 8.92 -2.22
N GLN A 19 -0.83 9.85 -1.58
CA GLN A 19 -2.08 10.41 -2.11
C GLN A 19 -1.84 11.34 -3.31
N ALA A 20 -0.73 12.09 -3.30
CA ALA A 20 -0.35 12.96 -4.42
C ALA A 20 -0.02 12.14 -5.68
N VAL A 21 0.71 11.04 -5.53
CA VAL A 21 1.00 10.11 -6.65
C VAL A 21 -0.29 9.55 -7.24
N ILE A 22 -1.25 9.16 -6.41
CA ILE A 22 -2.55 8.68 -6.89
C ILE A 22 -3.29 9.73 -7.69
N THR A 23 -3.32 10.97 -7.21
CA THR A 23 -3.97 12.08 -7.91
C THR A 23 -3.39 12.30 -9.31
N GLU A 24 -2.08 12.11 -9.49
CA GLU A 24 -1.43 12.20 -10.81
C GLU A 24 -1.73 10.99 -11.70
N VAL A 25 -1.68 9.77 -11.14
CA VAL A 25 -2.00 8.53 -11.88
C VAL A 25 -3.43 8.56 -12.42
N GLU A 26 -4.38 9.10 -11.66
CA GLU A 26 -5.78 9.24 -12.09
C GLU A 26 -5.92 10.09 -13.36
N GLN A 27 -5.10 11.14 -13.49
CA GLN A 27 -5.10 12.02 -14.65
C GLN A 27 -4.60 11.32 -15.92
N TRP A 28 -3.82 10.24 -15.79
CA TRP A 28 -3.29 9.50 -16.94
C TRP A 28 -4.36 8.67 -17.65
N ASN A 29 -5.54 8.46 -17.04
CA ASN A 29 -6.69 7.77 -17.64
C ASN A 29 -6.35 6.39 -18.25
N LEU A 30 -5.48 5.63 -17.58
CA LEU A 30 -5.04 4.32 -18.04
C LEU A 30 -6.14 3.28 -17.89
N THR A 31 -6.48 2.57 -18.97
CA THR A 31 -7.65 1.67 -19.02
C THR A 31 -7.51 0.39 -18.18
N ASN A 32 -6.28 0.02 -17.81
CA ASN A 32 -5.96 -1.20 -17.06
C ASN A 32 -5.43 -0.92 -15.65
N VAL A 33 -5.50 0.33 -15.20
CA VAL A 33 -5.03 0.78 -13.89
C VAL A 33 -6.21 1.31 -13.09
N ARG A 34 -6.37 0.77 -11.89
CA ARG A 34 -7.24 1.30 -10.84
C ARG A 34 -6.36 1.99 -9.81
N SER A 35 -6.82 3.10 -9.27
CA SER A 35 -6.13 3.88 -8.25
C SER A 35 -6.96 3.95 -6.97
N LEU A 36 -6.27 3.95 -5.83
CA LEU A 36 -6.90 4.07 -4.52
C LEU A 36 -6.03 4.95 -3.62
N SER A 37 -6.61 6.08 -3.16
CA SER A 37 -5.99 6.98 -2.18
C SER A 37 -6.63 6.75 -0.81
N ILE A 38 -5.84 6.28 0.17
CA ILE A 38 -6.34 5.93 1.50
C ILE A 38 -5.43 6.46 2.61
N HIS A 39 -5.97 6.62 3.80
CA HIS A 39 -5.17 7.00 4.97
C HIS A 39 -4.51 5.80 5.64
N GLN A 40 -5.17 4.65 5.64
CA GLN A 40 -4.68 3.41 6.25
C GLN A 40 -5.12 2.20 5.43
N LEU A 41 -4.28 1.18 5.42
CA LEU A 41 -4.60 -0.12 4.83
C LEU A 41 -5.63 -0.83 5.72
N THR A 42 -6.83 -1.06 5.17
CA THR A 42 -7.95 -1.69 5.88
C THR A 42 -8.33 -3.02 5.23
N PRO A 43 -9.05 -3.93 5.93
CA PRO A 43 -9.52 -5.18 5.34
C PRO A 43 -10.38 -5.01 4.07
N ALA A 44 -11.08 -3.87 3.92
CA ALA A 44 -11.82 -3.58 2.70
C ALA A 44 -10.90 -3.47 1.48
N VAL A 45 -9.69 -2.93 1.64
CA VAL A 45 -8.66 -2.85 0.59
C VAL A 45 -8.15 -4.24 0.21
N ALA A 46 -8.10 -5.17 1.17
CA ALA A 46 -7.70 -6.54 0.89
C ALA A 46 -8.67 -7.25 -0.08
N ALA A 47 -9.96 -6.94 -0.01
CA ALA A 47 -10.95 -7.47 -0.94
C ALA A 47 -10.70 -6.95 -2.37
N GLU A 48 -10.46 -5.63 -2.52
CA GLU A 48 -10.12 -5.00 -3.81
C GLU A 48 -8.85 -5.59 -4.43
N MET A 49 -7.87 -5.89 -3.59
CA MET A 49 -6.60 -6.47 -4.02
C MET A 49 -6.73 -7.92 -4.51
N ALA A 50 -7.72 -8.66 -4.05
CA ALA A 50 -7.98 -10.02 -4.54
C ALA A 50 -8.59 -10.04 -5.95
N GLU A 51 -9.08 -8.91 -6.46
CA GLU A 51 -9.70 -8.80 -7.78
C GLU A 51 -8.71 -8.40 -8.88
N VAL A 52 -7.44 -8.18 -8.55
CA VAL A 52 -6.42 -7.67 -9.47
C VAL A 52 -5.19 -8.58 -9.54
N ASP A 53 -4.44 -8.50 -10.64
CA ASP A 53 -3.25 -9.32 -10.88
C ASP A 53 -2.01 -8.74 -10.18
N THR A 54 -2.00 -7.43 -9.95
CA THR A 54 -0.83 -6.72 -9.42
C THR A 54 -1.29 -5.54 -8.57
N VAL A 55 -0.67 -5.41 -7.40
CA VAL A 55 -0.89 -4.29 -6.48
C VAL A 55 0.43 -3.55 -6.31
N ILE A 56 0.42 -2.24 -6.50
CA ILE A 56 1.55 -1.34 -6.27
C ILE A 56 1.21 -0.46 -5.08
N PHE A 57 2.03 -0.51 -4.05
CA PHE A 57 1.89 0.36 -2.89
C PHE A 57 2.79 1.58 -3.02
N VAL A 58 2.28 2.74 -2.65
CA VAL A 58 3.02 4.00 -2.66
C VAL A 58 2.89 4.65 -1.28
N ASP A 59 4.03 4.89 -0.64
CA ASP A 59 4.15 5.50 0.68
C ASP A 59 5.28 6.53 0.66
N ALA A 60 5.26 7.47 1.61
CA ALA A 60 6.37 8.37 1.83
C ALA A 60 7.52 7.61 2.55
N ALA A 61 8.73 7.79 2.06
CA ALA A 61 9.95 7.37 2.74
C ALA A 61 10.51 8.56 3.53
N LEU A 62 11.02 8.30 4.74
CA LEU A 62 11.61 9.35 5.60
C LEU A 62 12.92 9.92 5.03
N GLU A 63 13.65 9.10 4.28
CA GLU A 63 14.94 9.45 3.70
C GLU A 63 15.04 8.90 2.27
N GLY A 64 15.70 9.65 1.40
CA GLY A 64 15.99 9.25 0.03
C GLY A 64 15.68 10.35 -0.99
N ASP A 65 16.55 10.49 -1.97
CA ASP A 65 16.41 11.45 -3.06
C ASP A 65 15.78 10.80 -4.32
N THR A 66 15.46 9.50 -4.25
CA THR A 66 15.03 8.67 -5.37
C THR A 66 13.87 7.75 -4.99
N VAL A 67 13.08 7.37 -5.99
CA VAL A 67 12.02 6.36 -5.83
C VAL A 67 12.64 4.97 -5.76
N ASN A 68 12.30 4.22 -4.71
CA ASN A 68 12.70 2.81 -4.56
C ASN A 68 11.54 1.89 -4.95
N ILE A 69 11.82 0.88 -5.76
CA ILE A 69 10.85 -0.15 -6.16
C ILE A 69 11.29 -1.47 -5.55
N ILE A 70 10.52 -1.99 -4.61
CA ILE A 70 10.82 -3.22 -3.87
C ILE A 70 9.70 -4.22 -4.14
N SER A 71 10.08 -5.44 -4.54
CA SER A 71 9.13 -6.55 -4.64
C SER A 71 8.77 -7.03 -3.24
N LEU A 72 7.48 -7.09 -2.94
CA LEU A 72 6.99 -7.56 -1.65
C LEU A 72 6.67 -9.06 -1.75
N GLU A 73 7.35 -9.85 -0.93
CA GLU A 73 6.96 -11.23 -0.70
C GLU A 73 6.01 -11.32 0.50
N ALA A 74 5.01 -12.20 0.38
CA ALA A 74 4.12 -12.46 1.51
C ALA A 74 4.94 -13.06 2.66
N LEU A 75 4.79 -12.49 3.85
CA LEU A 75 5.39 -13.08 5.03
C LEU A 75 4.61 -14.34 5.44
N PRO A 76 5.31 -15.40 5.87
CA PRO A 76 4.66 -16.56 6.47
C PRO A 76 3.80 -16.15 7.67
N SER A 77 2.61 -16.73 7.79
CA SER A 77 1.62 -16.43 8.84
C SER A 77 2.11 -16.69 10.28
N LYS A 78 3.27 -17.33 10.47
CA LYS A 78 3.95 -17.44 11.79
C LYS A 78 4.53 -16.12 12.30
N TYR A 79 4.70 -15.10 11.45
CA TYR A 79 5.16 -13.77 11.84
C TYR A 79 4.03 -12.84 12.31
N LEU A 80 2.80 -13.36 12.40
CA LEU A 80 1.65 -12.67 13.01
C LEU A 80 1.89 -12.52 14.52
N LYS A 81 2.61 -11.48 14.94
CA LYS A 81 2.55 -11.02 16.32
C LYS A 81 1.19 -10.38 16.56
N ARG A 82 0.24 -11.19 17.02
CA ARG A 82 -0.93 -10.74 17.77
C ARG A 82 -0.36 -10.07 19.03
N ASN A 83 -0.17 -8.76 19.02
CA ASN A 83 -0.17 -7.83 20.17
C ASN A 83 0.21 -6.41 19.70
N ASN A 84 -0.52 -5.43 20.25
CA ASN A 84 -0.59 -4.00 19.98
C ASN A 84 0.74 -3.17 20.01
N GLU A 85 1.85 -3.63 19.45
CA GLU A 85 3.13 -2.89 19.48
C GLU A 85 3.89 -2.86 18.15
N PHE A 86 3.20 -2.80 17.00
CA PHE A 86 3.87 -2.46 15.74
C PHE A 86 3.17 -1.32 15.01
N ILE A 87 3.89 -0.19 14.93
CA ILE A 87 3.62 0.94 14.03
C ILE A 87 4.12 0.56 12.63
N GLN A 88 3.56 -0.48 12.01
CA GLN A 88 3.79 -0.79 10.59
C GLN A 88 2.51 -1.38 9.97
N PRO A 89 2.11 -0.92 8.77
CA PRO A 89 0.89 -1.40 8.14
C PRO A 89 1.03 -2.89 7.77
N GLN A 90 0.18 -3.72 8.36
CA GLN A 90 0.02 -5.13 8.04
C GLN A 90 -1.34 -5.32 7.40
N LEU A 91 -1.38 -5.85 6.17
CA LEU A 91 -2.63 -6.15 5.48
C LEU A 91 -2.86 -7.67 5.43
N THR A 92 -3.97 -8.13 5.99
CA THR A 92 -4.41 -9.52 5.84
C THR A 92 -5.18 -9.69 4.53
N MET A 93 -4.60 -10.41 3.57
CA MET A 93 -5.24 -10.75 2.31
C MET A 93 -6.36 -11.78 2.51
N PRO A 94 -7.37 -11.86 1.61
CA PRO A 94 -8.48 -12.81 1.73
C PRO A 94 -8.04 -14.28 1.70
N ASN A 95 -6.87 -14.57 1.14
CA ASN A 95 -6.24 -15.90 1.12
C ASN A 95 -5.36 -16.19 2.36
N GLY A 96 -5.35 -15.29 3.36
CA GLY A 96 -4.57 -15.43 4.59
C GLY A 96 -3.08 -15.06 4.47
N LEU A 97 -2.63 -14.55 3.32
CA LEU A 97 -1.29 -13.99 3.16
C LEU A 97 -1.22 -12.58 3.75
N ILE A 98 -0.09 -12.20 4.36
CA ILE A 98 0.15 -10.83 4.82
C ILE A 98 1.40 -10.30 4.14
N SER A 99 1.29 -9.17 3.43
CA SER A 99 2.47 -8.45 2.95
C SER A 99 2.99 -7.53 4.07
N ARG A 100 4.30 -7.60 4.32
CA ARG A 100 5.00 -6.61 5.15
C ARG A 100 5.58 -5.57 4.22
N LEU A 101 5.03 -4.35 4.26
CA LEU A 101 5.64 -3.19 3.63
C LEU A 101 6.83 -2.79 4.51
N ILE A 102 8.03 -3.14 4.04
CA ILE A 102 9.29 -2.68 4.64
C ILE A 102 9.47 -1.24 4.16
N ASN A 103 9.41 -0.29 5.10
CA ASN A 103 10.00 1.04 4.94
C ASN A 103 11.45 0.96 5.40
#